data_AF-F3URQ0-F1
#
_entry.id   AF-F3URQ0-F1
#
_cell.length_a   1.000
_cell.length_b   1.000
_cell.length_c   1.000
_cell.angle_alpha   90.00
_cell.angle_beta   90.00
_cell.angle_gamma   90.00
#
_symmetry.space_group_name_H-M   'P 1'
#
loop_
_entity.id
_entity.type
_entity.pdbx_description
1 polymer ?
#
loop_
_entity_poly.entity_id
_entity_poly.type
_entity_poly.pdbx_seq_one_letter_code
_entity_poly.pdbx_strand_id
1 'polypeptide(L)'
;MLSLAKEKNDMTLSDQEVRRLQLGLKGNVKKSEGAVINAGTDDKPEYYQIVYRQDSTTQAMAVVPVDNKKGANPNYQETTIVVAGTQMPFENSKEFGNQPYFWKKNRNIVDSSERAFFASGAFGIFPGMLTPQSDDIDMFYQITEEKIKSHNGIISNMSGHSQAGPGVAYTASKYGLKQNRSIKVTNFMDFAAKKAVDTGGISKEQVAYLNKNATIYRDSRGDVVFLDGNNGDVPYGQTMRFEVEEGQDGHSPRTPVMKGNKLDVDYYYKRNLFATGMTEKQVRKIAEYKAKTYKVNVAIANYGLEMDKVTPEYYVREYLKEYGDFAPEPSKQDLIAINRKYIDELHASLRTSSGDKKISLREELVRTSAQTVQLQAEVYEQEIKDKIKSAKSSVENHIKELRDAAYTLAHNLSADEVEGLLSELSMSTAWNDGKEASTLASASSYKNTMTNIAGNLNKAADRIVEIDQQGAQIFEKS
;
A
#
# COMPACT_ATOMS: atom_id res chain seq x y z
N MET A 1 -26.95 1.48 -16.51
CA MET A 1 -25.75 2.05 -15.86
C MET A 1 -25.76 1.58 -14.42
N LEU A 2 -25.04 0.49 -14.11
CA LEU A 2 -24.83 0.11 -12.72
C LEU A 2 -23.72 0.98 -12.15
N SER A 3 -24.10 1.91 -11.28
CA SER A 3 -23.20 2.51 -10.31
C SER A 3 -22.65 1.38 -9.45
N LEU A 4 -21.33 1.20 -9.45
CA LEU A 4 -20.63 0.40 -8.46
C LEU A 4 -20.88 1.07 -7.10
N ALA A 5 -21.88 0.59 -6.38
CA ALA A 5 -22.08 0.96 -5.00
C ALA A 5 -20.79 0.62 -4.24
N LYS A 6 -20.12 1.65 -3.71
CA LYS A 6 -19.11 1.50 -2.64
C LYS A 6 -19.73 0.54 -1.62
N GLU A 7 -19.05 -0.57 -1.35
CA GLU A 7 -19.46 -1.48 -0.28
C GLU A 7 -19.65 -0.66 0.99
N LYS A 8 -20.79 -0.87 1.64
CA LYS A 8 -21.39 -0.06 2.71
C LYS A 8 -20.59 -0.06 4.04
N ASN A 9 -19.32 -0.45 4.01
CA ASN A 9 -18.49 -0.76 5.18
C ASN A 9 -17.24 0.10 5.37
N ASP A 10 -16.94 1.05 4.47
CA ASP A 10 -15.84 2.00 4.70
C ASP A 10 -16.38 3.43 4.60
N MET A 11 -16.80 4.00 5.73
CA MET A 11 -17.29 5.39 5.85
C MET A 11 -16.14 6.41 5.77
N THR A 12 -15.06 6.08 5.06
CA THR A 12 -13.87 6.92 4.94
C THR A 12 -13.34 6.91 3.52
N LEU A 13 -12.76 8.04 3.11
CA LEU A 13 -12.06 8.12 1.83
C LEU A 13 -10.81 7.23 1.85
N SER A 14 -10.52 6.62 0.71
CA SER A 14 -9.25 5.95 0.47
C SER A 14 -8.08 6.95 0.46
N ASP A 15 -6.88 6.47 0.76
CA ASP A 15 -5.70 7.35 0.79
C ASP A 15 -5.43 7.98 -0.59
N GLN A 16 -5.75 7.25 -1.67
CA GLN A 16 -5.66 7.76 -3.04
C GLN A 16 -6.65 8.91 -3.30
N GLU A 17 -7.89 8.81 -2.80
CA GLU A 17 -8.88 9.91 -2.88
C GLU A 17 -8.39 11.13 -2.07
N VAL A 18 -7.90 10.92 -0.85
CA VAL A 18 -7.34 11.98 0.00
C VAL A 18 -6.14 12.65 -0.65
N ARG A 19 -5.24 11.87 -1.28
CA ARG A 19 -4.12 12.41 -2.06
C ARG A 19 -4.61 13.35 -3.15
N ARG A 20 -5.62 12.96 -3.94
CA ARG A 20 -6.15 13.80 -5.03
C ARG A 20 -6.69 15.14 -4.52
N LEU A 21 -7.38 15.12 -3.37
CA LEU A 21 -7.81 16.35 -2.70
C LEU A 21 -6.62 17.23 -2.32
N GLN A 22 -5.53 16.65 -1.81
CA GLN A 22 -4.28 17.39 -1.55
C GLN A 22 -3.66 18.00 -2.82
N LEU A 23 -3.65 17.29 -3.94
CA LEU A 23 -3.13 17.82 -5.21
C LEU A 23 -3.89 19.09 -5.62
N GLY A 24 -5.22 19.06 -5.51
CA GLY A 24 -6.10 20.15 -5.92
C GLY A 24 -6.19 21.31 -4.92
N LEU A 25 -5.71 21.14 -3.68
CA LEU A 25 -5.97 22.06 -2.56
C LEU A 25 -5.63 23.52 -2.88
N LYS A 26 -4.37 23.82 -3.23
CA LYS A 26 -3.92 25.21 -3.48
C LYS A 26 -4.72 25.94 -4.58
N GLY A 27 -5.28 25.19 -5.54
CA GLY A 27 -6.15 25.75 -6.59
C GLY A 27 -7.61 25.86 -6.15
N ASN A 28 -8.12 24.85 -5.46
CA ASN A 28 -9.53 24.76 -5.07
C ASN A 28 -9.89 25.60 -3.84
N VAL A 29 -8.94 25.89 -2.95
CA VAL A 29 -9.15 26.72 -1.75
C VAL A 29 -9.57 28.15 -2.08
N LYS A 30 -9.37 28.61 -3.33
CA LYS A 30 -9.82 29.92 -3.83
C LYS A 30 -11.31 29.97 -4.19
N LYS A 31 -11.95 28.80 -4.34
CA LYS A 31 -13.39 28.69 -4.68
C LYS A 31 -14.24 28.96 -3.44
N SER A 32 -15.49 29.38 -3.64
CA SER A 32 -16.42 29.63 -2.54
C SER A 32 -16.86 28.34 -1.84
N GLU A 33 -17.30 28.47 -0.58
CA GLU A 33 -18.09 27.43 0.08
C GLU A 33 -19.32 27.09 -0.78
N GLY A 34 -19.71 25.81 -0.80
CA GLY A 34 -20.77 25.28 -1.67
C GLY A 34 -20.33 24.96 -3.09
N ALA A 35 -19.14 25.38 -3.53
CA ALA A 35 -18.64 25.02 -4.86
C ALA A 35 -18.33 23.52 -4.96
N VAL A 36 -18.67 22.91 -6.11
CA VAL A 36 -18.34 21.51 -6.42
C VAL A 36 -17.05 21.44 -7.22
N ILE A 37 -16.11 20.61 -6.77
CA ILE A 37 -14.83 20.34 -7.42
C ILE A 37 -14.80 18.90 -7.94
N ASN A 38 -14.09 18.67 -9.05
CA ASN A 38 -13.71 17.33 -9.49
C ASN A 38 -12.28 17.06 -9.03
N ALA A 39 -12.07 16.06 -8.18
CA ALA A 39 -10.74 15.60 -7.78
C ALA A 39 -10.29 14.35 -8.56
N GLY A 40 -11.21 13.71 -9.30
CA GLY A 40 -10.94 12.59 -10.18
C GLY A 40 -10.35 13.00 -11.53
N THR A 41 -10.43 12.12 -12.53
CA THR A 41 -10.07 12.42 -13.92
C THR A 41 -11.31 12.81 -14.72
N ASP A 42 -11.13 13.27 -15.96
CA ASP A 42 -12.27 13.54 -16.86
C ASP A 42 -13.04 12.25 -17.20
N ASP A 43 -12.33 11.14 -17.38
CA ASP A 43 -12.93 9.83 -17.68
C ASP A 43 -13.54 9.14 -16.45
N LYS A 44 -13.10 9.50 -15.24
CA LYS A 44 -13.58 8.97 -13.96
C LYS A 44 -13.68 10.12 -12.95
N PRO A 45 -14.72 10.94 -13.04
CA PRO A 45 -14.86 12.08 -12.15
C PRO A 45 -15.22 11.65 -10.73
N GLU A 46 -14.69 12.38 -9.76
CA GLU A 46 -14.98 12.22 -8.33
C GLU A 46 -15.30 13.61 -7.79
N TYR A 47 -16.56 13.83 -7.42
CA TYR A 47 -17.05 15.16 -7.08
C TYR A 47 -17.12 15.38 -5.57
N TYR A 48 -16.72 16.59 -5.17
CA TYR A 48 -16.72 17.00 -3.77
C TYR A 48 -17.26 18.42 -3.64
N GLN A 49 -18.10 18.66 -2.64
CA GLN A 49 -18.57 20.00 -2.30
C GLN A 49 -17.74 20.60 -1.18
N ILE A 50 -17.30 21.85 -1.33
CA ILE A 50 -16.58 22.59 -0.30
C ILE A 50 -17.54 22.98 0.83
N VAL A 51 -17.26 22.56 2.05
CA VAL A 51 -18.02 22.90 3.26
C VAL A 51 -17.44 24.13 3.94
N TYR A 52 -16.12 24.17 4.07
CA TYR A 52 -15.39 25.25 4.72
C TYR A 52 -14.02 25.41 4.08
N ARG A 53 -13.49 26.64 4.05
CA ARG A 53 -12.19 26.92 3.45
C ARG A 53 -11.47 28.09 4.10
N GLN A 54 -10.15 28.02 4.13
CA GLN A 54 -9.26 29.06 4.62
C GLN A 54 -8.10 29.21 3.65
N ASP A 55 -7.92 30.42 3.11
CA ASP A 55 -6.86 30.76 2.15
C ASP A 55 -6.00 31.90 2.73
N SER A 56 -5.36 31.63 3.87
CA SER A 56 -4.43 32.55 4.54
C SER A 56 -3.06 31.88 4.70
N THR A 57 -2.32 32.20 5.76
CA THR A 57 -1.06 31.52 6.12
C THR A 57 -1.23 30.00 6.21
N THR A 58 -2.40 29.55 6.69
CA THR A 58 -2.82 28.15 6.66
C THR A 58 -3.84 27.98 5.54
N GLN A 59 -3.47 27.24 4.50
CA GLN A 59 -4.39 26.90 3.41
C GLN A 59 -5.07 25.56 3.71
N ALA A 60 -6.38 25.58 3.98
CA ALA A 60 -7.14 24.41 4.37
C ALA A 60 -8.52 24.38 3.71
N MET A 61 -9.03 23.18 3.47
CA MET A 61 -10.34 22.96 2.87
C MET A 61 -11.01 21.73 3.52
N ALA A 62 -12.26 21.89 3.91
CA ALA A 62 -13.16 20.81 4.30
C ALA A 62 -14.10 20.52 3.14
N VAL A 63 -14.25 19.24 2.78
CA VAL A 63 -15.13 18.79 1.70
C VAL A 63 -15.97 17.59 2.09
N VAL A 64 -17.08 17.41 1.37
CA VAL A 64 -17.91 16.20 1.43
C VAL A 64 -18.07 15.60 0.03
N PRO A 65 -18.09 14.27 -0.12
CA PRO A 65 -18.42 13.63 -1.40
C PRO A 65 -19.84 13.99 -1.88
N VAL A 66 -20.02 14.11 -3.19
CA VAL A 66 -21.32 14.31 -3.84
C VAL A 66 -21.41 13.43 -5.10
N ASP A 67 -22.63 13.09 -5.52
CA ASP A 67 -22.85 12.14 -6.61
C ASP A 67 -22.48 12.69 -7.99
N ASN A 68 -22.51 14.01 -8.17
CA ASN A 68 -22.32 14.64 -9.47
C ASN A 68 -21.89 16.11 -9.38
N LYS A 69 -21.55 16.70 -10.53
CA LYS A 69 -21.14 18.10 -10.68
C LYS A 69 -22.14 19.13 -10.14
N LYS A 70 -23.42 18.78 -9.97
CA LYS A 70 -24.45 19.67 -9.40
C LYS A 70 -24.49 19.64 -7.87
N GLY A 71 -23.73 18.76 -7.22
CA GLY A 71 -23.69 18.66 -5.76
C GLY A 71 -24.84 17.86 -5.15
N ALA A 72 -25.40 16.90 -5.88
CA ALA A 72 -26.48 16.06 -5.34
C ALA A 72 -25.97 15.11 -4.24
N ASN A 73 -26.81 14.89 -3.22
CA ASN A 73 -26.58 13.95 -2.12
C ASN A 73 -25.22 14.10 -1.41
N PRO A 74 -24.93 15.27 -0.80
CA PRO A 74 -23.71 15.47 -0.02
C PRO A 74 -23.63 14.49 1.16
N ASN A 75 -22.53 13.73 1.22
CA ASN A 75 -22.28 12.78 2.29
C ASN A 75 -21.48 13.41 3.44
N TYR A 76 -22.19 14.01 4.39
CA TYR A 76 -21.59 14.64 5.57
C TYR A 76 -20.98 13.64 6.58
N GLN A 77 -21.20 12.33 6.42
CA GLN A 77 -20.51 11.29 7.21
C GLN A 77 -19.07 11.07 6.75
N GLU A 78 -18.72 11.53 5.55
CA GLU A 78 -17.39 11.41 4.94
C GLU A 78 -16.67 12.78 4.85
N THR A 79 -16.95 13.69 5.79
CA THR A 79 -16.33 15.02 5.77
C THR A 79 -14.82 14.90 5.93
N THR A 80 -14.07 15.44 4.96
CA THR A 80 -12.61 15.34 4.87
C THR A 80 -11.97 16.72 4.96
N ILE A 81 -11.00 16.89 5.85
CA ILE A 81 -10.17 18.10 5.95
C ILE A 81 -8.81 17.85 5.31
N VAL A 82 -8.39 18.72 4.40
CA VAL A 82 -7.04 18.73 3.81
C VAL A 82 -6.34 20.07 4.08
N VAL A 83 -5.06 20.02 4.47
CA VAL A 83 -4.26 21.19 4.88
C VAL A 83 -2.92 21.22 4.14
N ALA A 84 -2.60 22.31 3.46
CA ALA A 84 -1.35 22.45 2.71
C ALA A 84 -0.17 22.78 3.64
N GLY A 85 1.05 22.47 3.18
CA GLY A 85 2.27 22.98 3.82
C GLY A 85 2.45 24.50 3.63
N THR A 86 3.20 25.14 4.54
CA THR A 86 3.44 26.60 4.56
C THR A 86 4.14 27.08 3.29
N GLN A 87 3.78 28.28 2.82
CA GLN A 87 4.57 28.99 1.80
C GLN A 87 5.89 29.47 2.43
N MET A 88 7.02 29.06 1.87
CA MET A 88 8.32 29.62 2.27
C MET A 88 8.33 31.11 1.86
N PRO A 89 8.84 32.03 2.71
CA PRO A 89 8.81 33.49 2.45
C PRO A 89 9.55 33.95 1.17
N PHE A 90 10.21 33.06 0.44
CA PHE A 90 10.94 33.35 -0.80
C PHE A 90 10.33 32.76 -2.08
N GLU A 91 9.17 32.08 -2.02
CA GLU A 91 8.49 31.50 -3.20
C GLU A 91 8.16 32.56 -4.28
N ASN A 92 8.09 33.84 -3.93
CA ASN A 92 7.82 34.94 -4.87
C ASN A 92 9.07 35.64 -5.42
N SER A 93 10.28 35.17 -5.09
CA SER A 93 11.50 35.77 -5.66
C SER A 93 11.70 35.28 -7.10
N LYS A 94 11.76 36.23 -8.06
CA LYS A 94 11.95 35.94 -9.50
C LYS A 94 13.23 35.15 -9.82
N GLU A 95 14.16 35.02 -8.87
CA GLU A 95 15.36 34.19 -9.00
C GLU A 95 15.10 32.67 -8.88
N PHE A 96 13.98 32.24 -8.26
CA PHE A 96 13.69 30.82 -8.01
C PHE A 96 12.77 30.16 -9.05
N GLY A 97 12.19 30.94 -9.96
CA GLY A 97 11.11 30.47 -10.84
C GLY A 97 11.52 29.57 -12.00
N ASN A 98 12.80 29.49 -12.36
CA ASN A 98 13.22 28.95 -13.67
C ASN A 98 14.26 27.82 -13.65
N GLN A 99 14.51 27.11 -12.54
CA GLN A 99 15.42 25.94 -12.57
C GLN A 99 14.92 24.71 -11.78
N PRO A 100 15.13 23.48 -12.29
CA PRO A 100 14.85 22.24 -11.57
C PRO A 100 15.67 22.14 -10.28
N TYR A 101 15.02 21.68 -9.20
CA TYR A 101 15.54 21.67 -7.81
C TYR A 101 16.91 20.98 -7.66
N PHE A 102 17.27 20.07 -8.58
CA PHE A 102 18.44 19.18 -8.53
C PHE A 102 19.78 19.79 -8.96
N TRP A 103 19.83 20.97 -9.62
CA TRP A 103 21.09 21.55 -10.10
C TRP A 103 21.73 22.60 -9.17
N LYS A 104 21.37 22.60 -7.87
CA LYS A 104 22.01 23.45 -6.86
C LYS A 104 23.36 22.91 -6.35
N LYS A 105 24.26 22.44 -7.23
CA LYS A 105 25.55 21.89 -6.80
C LYS A 105 26.70 22.89 -6.65
N ASN A 106 26.49 24.19 -6.90
CA ASN A 106 27.53 25.21 -6.73
C ASN A 106 26.99 26.53 -6.14
N ARG A 107 26.51 26.50 -4.90
CA ARG A 107 26.51 27.73 -4.07
C ARG A 107 27.16 27.43 -2.73
N ASN A 108 28.16 28.24 -2.38
CA ASN A 108 28.85 28.20 -1.11
C ASN A 108 27.82 28.21 0.02
N ILE A 109 27.93 27.22 0.91
CA ILE A 109 27.17 27.09 2.15
C ILE A 109 27.56 28.25 3.08
N VAL A 110 27.08 29.47 2.86
CA VAL A 110 27.13 30.55 3.85
C VAL A 110 26.25 31.69 3.37
N ASP A 111 24.99 31.68 3.79
CA ASP A 111 24.35 32.92 4.19
C ASP A 111 23.90 32.79 5.65
N SER A 112 24.35 33.71 6.49
CA SER A 112 24.11 33.71 7.94
C SER A 112 22.64 33.96 8.28
N SER A 113 21.88 34.53 7.34
CA SER A 113 20.44 34.73 7.40
C SER A 113 19.66 33.42 7.30
N GLU A 114 20.02 32.48 6.42
CA GLU A 114 19.39 31.16 6.33
C GLU A 114 19.68 30.33 7.57
N ARG A 115 20.95 30.26 8.00
CA ARG A 115 21.30 29.53 9.23
C ARG A 115 20.67 30.16 10.46
N ALA A 116 20.62 31.49 10.57
CA ALA A 116 19.93 32.16 11.66
C ALA A 116 18.41 31.99 11.56
N PHE A 117 17.81 31.90 10.37
CA PHE A 117 16.37 31.66 10.19
C PHE A 117 15.97 30.21 10.56
N PHE A 118 16.77 29.22 10.16
CA PHE A 118 16.58 27.83 10.57
C PHE A 118 16.95 27.59 12.04
N ALA A 119 17.99 28.25 12.56
CA ALA A 119 18.44 28.14 13.96
C ALA A 119 17.65 29.01 14.95
N SER A 120 16.94 30.06 14.50
CA SER A 120 16.12 30.94 15.37
C SER A 120 14.75 30.36 15.71
N GLY A 121 14.40 29.17 15.22
CA GLY A 121 13.07 28.61 15.46
C GLY A 121 11.96 29.32 14.66
N ALA A 122 12.24 29.82 13.45
CA ALA A 122 11.18 30.33 12.56
C ALA A 122 10.22 29.22 12.04
N PHE A 123 10.61 27.95 12.19
CA PHE A 123 9.72 26.76 12.14
C PHE A 123 9.55 26.11 13.54
N GLY A 124 9.82 26.87 14.61
CA GLY A 124 10.17 26.41 15.94
C GLY A 124 9.02 25.79 16.72
N ILE A 125 8.96 24.46 16.68
CA ILE A 125 8.50 23.65 17.82
C ILE A 125 9.45 23.96 18.99
N PHE A 126 8.98 24.74 19.98
CA PHE A 126 9.62 24.85 21.30
C PHE A 126 9.35 23.57 22.11
N PRO A 127 10.12 23.27 23.18
CA PRO A 127 9.75 22.20 24.10
C PRO A 127 8.27 22.35 24.53
N GLY A 128 7.40 21.40 24.15
CA GLY A 128 5.97 21.41 24.42
C GLY A 128 5.06 22.12 23.40
N MET A 129 5.56 22.63 22.25
CA MET A 129 4.72 23.42 21.30
C MET A 129 4.77 22.88 19.87
N LEU A 130 3.61 22.74 19.22
CA LEU A 130 3.50 22.47 17.79
C LEU A 130 3.74 23.75 16.95
N THR A 131 3.79 23.63 15.62
CA THR A 131 3.89 24.81 14.73
C THR A 131 2.67 25.74 14.92
N PRO A 132 2.78 27.07 14.72
CA PRO A 132 1.65 28.00 14.81
C PRO A 132 0.43 27.63 13.93
N GLN A 133 0.63 26.83 12.88
CA GLN A 133 -0.46 26.28 12.07
C GLN A 133 -1.36 25.30 12.82
N SER A 134 -0.90 24.72 13.93
CA SER A 134 -1.67 23.71 14.67
C SER A 134 -2.90 24.32 15.35
N ASP A 135 -2.80 25.57 15.83
CA ASP A 135 -3.93 26.32 16.37
C ASP A 135 -4.93 26.68 15.27
N ASP A 136 -4.45 27.08 14.09
CA ASP A 136 -5.29 27.32 12.91
C ASP A 136 -6.03 26.04 12.48
N ILE A 137 -5.35 24.89 12.49
CA ILE A 137 -5.93 23.59 12.12
C ILE A 137 -6.98 23.14 13.16
N ASP A 138 -6.72 23.34 14.45
CA ASP A 138 -7.68 23.03 15.53
C ASP A 138 -8.94 23.90 15.41
N MET A 139 -8.78 25.19 15.17
CA MET A 139 -9.89 26.12 14.93
C MET A 139 -10.65 25.75 13.65
N PHE A 140 -9.94 25.40 12.58
CA PHE A 140 -10.55 24.96 11.32
C PHE A 140 -11.40 23.70 11.51
N TYR A 141 -10.93 22.74 12.32
CA TYR A 141 -11.68 21.56 12.71
C TYR A 141 -12.98 21.93 13.42
N GLN A 142 -12.92 22.78 14.45
CA GLN A 142 -14.11 23.17 15.23
C GLN A 142 -15.16 23.90 14.38
N ILE A 143 -14.72 24.83 13.51
CA ILE A 143 -15.64 25.54 12.61
C ILE A 143 -16.28 24.57 11.61
N THR A 144 -15.50 23.63 11.09
CA THR A 144 -16.02 22.59 10.18
C THR A 144 -17.07 21.74 10.89
N GLU A 145 -16.79 21.29 12.12
CA GLU A 145 -17.71 20.50 12.94
C GLU A 145 -19.04 21.22 13.19
N GLU A 146 -19.01 22.52 13.54
CA GLU A 146 -20.23 23.32 13.70
C GLU A 146 -21.00 23.50 12.37
N LYS A 147 -20.31 23.67 11.24
CA LYS A 147 -20.96 23.80 9.91
C LYS A 147 -21.67 22.53 9.45
N ILE A 148 -21.17 21.35 9.80
CA ILE A 148 -21.77 20.06 9.40
C ILE A 148 -22.79 19.53 10.41
N LYS A 149 -22.89 20.14 11.60
CA LYS A 149 -23.75 19.70 12.70
C LYS A 149 -25.22 19.61 12.34
N SER A 150 -25.73 20.59 11.58
CA SER A 150 -27.14 20.58 11.10
C SER A 150 -27.45 19.43 10.13
N HIS A 151 -26.42 18.79 9.60
CA HIS A 151 -26.52 17.65 8.69
C HIS A 151 -26.19 16.32 9.39
N ASN A 152 -26.07 16.31 10.72
CA ASN A 152 -25.56 15.19 11.52
C ASN A 152 -24.20 14.67 11.04
N GLY A 153 -23.36 15.55 10.46
CA GLY A 153 -22.08 15.17 9.87
C GLY A 153 -20.99 14.86 10.90
N ILE A 154 -19.97 14.14 10.44
CA ILE A 154 -18.73 13.89 11.18
C ILE A 154 -17.51 14.15 10.30
N ILE A 155 -16.39 14.55 10.91
CA ILE A 155 -15.09 14.66 10.23
C ILE A 155 -14.40 13.30 10.29
N SER A 156 -14.53 12.49 9.25
CA SER A 156 -14.01 11.11 9.22
C SER A 156 -12.54 11.04 8.77
N ASN A 157 -12.07 12.01 7.99
CA ASN A 157 -10.73 12.03 7.41
C ASN A 157 -10.03 13.37 7.63
N MET A 158 -8.72 13.33 7.91
CA MET A 158 -7.85 14.50 7.88
C MET A 158 -6.53 14.21 7.16
N SER A 159 -5.96 15.23 6.52
CA SER A 159 -4.69 15.13 5.79
C SER A 159 -3.89 16.42 5.85
N GLY A 160 -2.60 16.29 6.18
CA GLY A 160 -1.61 17.35 6.14
C GLY A 160 -0.50 17.03 5.13
N HIS A 161 0.18 18.08 4.67
CA HIS A 161 1.40 17.99 3.88
C HIS A 161 2.54 18.79 4.54
N SER A 162 3.75 18.24 4.56
CA SER A 162 4.95 18.95 5.04
C SER A 162 4.78 19.41 6.50
N GLN A 163 4.91 20.72 6.79
CA GLN A 163 4.81 21.26 8.15
C GLN A 163 3.40 21.17 8.76
N ALA A 164 2.35 20.98 7.94
CA ALA A 164 0.99 20.82 8.43
C ALA A 164 0.69 19.40 8.94
N GLY A 165 1.52 18.42 8.57
CA GLY A 165 1.34 17.01 8.94
C GLY A 165 1.18 16.78 10.45
N PRO A 166 2.16 17.21 11.28
CA PRO A 166 2.07 17.08 12.74
C PRO A 166 0.86 17.79 13.35
N GLY A 167 0.47 18.96 12.86
CA GLY A 167 -0.70 19.70 13.34
C GLY A 167 -2.02 18.98 13.05
N VAL A 168 -2.12 18.35 11.86
CA VAL A 168 -3.24 17.49 11.50
C VAL A 168 -3.27 16.24 12.37
N ALA A 169 -2.13 15.57 12.58
CA ALA A 169 -2.04 14.37 13.42
C ALA A 169 -2.44 14.67 14.88
N TYR A 170 -1.98 15.81 15.42
CA TYR A 170 -2.39 16.29 16.74
C TYR A 170 -3.91 16.52 16.82
N THR A 171 -4.46 17.28 15.86
CA THR A 171 -5.88 17.65 15.87
C THR A 171 -6.79 16.42 15.74
N ALA A 172 -6.49 15.54 14.79
CA ALA A 172 -7.24 14.30 14.59
C ALA A 172 -7.20 13.38 15.83
N SER A 173 -6.04 13.24 16.47
CA SER A 173 -5.93 12.43 17.68
C SER A 173 -6.62 13.06 18.89
N LYS A 174 -6.53 14.38 19.07
CA LYS A 174 -7.23 15.12 20.12
C LYS A 174 -8.74 14.92 20.05
N TYR A 175 -9.35 15.16 18.88
CA TYR A 175 -10.80 15.02 18.73
C TYR A 175 -11.27 13.58 18.63
N GLY A 176 -10.49 12.69 18.00
CA GLY A 176 -10.81 11.27 17.98
C GLY A 176 -10.88 10.65 19.37
N LEU A 177 -9.91 10.96 20.24
CA LEU A 177 -9.93 10.55 21.65
C LEU A 177 -11.09 11.20 22.41
N LYS A 178 -11.27 12.52 22.28
CA LYS A 178 -12.35 13.27 22.96
C LYS A 178 -13.75 12.76 22.60
N GLN A 179 -13.96 12.36 21.36
CA GLN A 179 -15.26 11.95 20.83
C GLN A 179 -15.45 10.43 20.79
N ASN A 180 -14.45 9.67 21.26
CA ASN A 180 -14.42 8.22 21.22
C ASN A 180 -14.77 7.66 19.82
N ARG A 181 -14.14 8.23 18.78
CA ARG A 181 -14.34 7.81 17.39
C ARG A 181 -13.03 7.86 16.60
N SER A 182 -12.92 7.01 15.59
CA SER A 182 -11.80 7.04 14.67
C SER A 182 -11.93 8.19 13.67
N ILE A 183 -10.83 8.93 13.52
CA ILE A 183 -10.56 9.90 12.48
C ILE A 183 -9.33 9.40 11.74
N LYS A 184 -9.52 9.00 10.48
CA LYS A 184 -8.45 8.50 9.63
C LYS A 184 -7.52 9.65 9.23
N VAL A 185 -6.21 9.47 9.42
CA VAL A 185 -5.18 10.44 9.03
C VAL A 185 -4.39 9.90 7.86
N THR A 186 -4.32 10.65 6.77
CA THR A 186 -3.50 10.30 5.60
C THR A 186 -2.60 11.49 5.29
N ASN A 187 -1.36 11.49 5.80
CA ASN A 187 -0.46 12.62 5.58
C ASN A 187 0.64 12.33 4.56
N PHE A 188 1.27 13.39 4.07
CA PHE A 188 2.34 13.35 3.08
C PHE A 188 3.54 14.19 3.56
N MET A 189 4.70 13.55 3.68
CA MET A 189 5.99 14.21 3.95
C MET A 189 6.04 14.99 5.27
N ASP A 190 5.53 14.42 6.36
CA ASP A 190 5.46 15.11 7.66
C ASP A 190 6.84 15.62 8.11
N PHE A 191 6.98 16.94 8.11
CA PHE A 191 8.19 17.65 8.47
C PHE A 191 8.18 17.91 9.98
N ALA A 192 9.29 17.63 10.68
CA ALA A 192 9.44 17.82 12.13
C ALA A 192 8.51 16.95 13.01
N ALA A 193 8.00 15.83 12.49
CA ALA A 193 7.15 14.89 13.23
C ALA A 193 7.84 14.32 14.48
N LYS A 194 9.10 13.86 14.36
CA LYS A 194 9.89 13.40 15.51
C LYS A 194 10.02 14.46 16.59
N LYS A 195 10.35 15.69 16.20
CA LYS A 195 10.47 16.80 17.15
C LYS A 195 9.15 17.08 17.87
N ALA A 196 8.00 16.99 17.19
CA ALA A 196 6.69 17.16 17.81
C ALA A 196 6.41 16.11 18.91
N VAL A 197 6.85 14.85 18.73
CA VAL A 197 6.71 13.80 19.74
C VAL A 197 7.76 13.96 20.85
N ASP A 198 9.03 14.14 20.51
CA ASP A 198 10.13 14.23 21.48
C ASP A 198 9.96 15.42 22.44
N THR A 199 9.35 16.51 21.97
CA THR A 199 9.05 17.70 22.78
C THR A 199 7.72 17.61 23.55
N GLY A 200 6.94 16.55 23.36
CA GLY A 200 5.64 16.37 24.01
C GLY A 200 4.46 17.11 23.37
N GLY A 201 4.64 17.75 22.21
CA GLY A 201 3.54 18.35 21.44
C GLY A 201 2.51 17.33 20.94
N ILE A 202 2.92 16.08 20.73
CA ILE A 202 2.03 14.92 20.56
C ILE A 202 2.33 13.94 21.69
N SER A 203 1.32 13.70 22.53
CA SER A 203 1.45 12.82 23.71
C SER A 203 1.56 11.34 23.33
N LYS A 204 2.03 10.49 24.27
CA LYS A 204 2.10 9.04 24.07
C LYS A 204 0.74 8.41 23.77
N GLU A 205 -0.34 8.91 24.37
CA GLU A 205 -1.71 8.45 24.10
C GLU A 205 -2.13 8.80 22.67
N GLN A 206 -1.82 10.00 22.21
CA GLN A 206 -2.05 10.41 20.83
C GLN A 206 -1.21 9.59 19.84
N VAL A 207 0.05 9.26 20.15
CA VAL A 207 0.86 8.35 19.34
C VAL A 207 0.20 6.97 19.24
N ALA A 208 -0.29 6.42 20.35
CA ALA A 208 -0.99 5.12 20.36
C ALA A 208 -2.28 5.16 19.53
N TYR A 209 -3.01 6.27 19.55
CA TYR A 209 -4.15 6.52 18.67
C TYR A 209 -3.71 6.59 17.20
N LEU A 210 -2.67 7.36 16.88
CA LEU A 210 -2.19 7.56 15.52
C LEU A 210 -1.64 6.27 14.91
N ASN A 211 -0.96 5.43 15.69
CA ASN A 211 -0.48 4.11 15.22
C ASN A 211 -1.60 3.18 14.72
N LYS A 212 -2.86 3.43 15.11
CA LYS A 212 -4.03 2.68 14.65
C LYS A 212 -4.80 3.39 13.52
N ASN A 213 -4.67 4.71 13.40
CA ASN A 213 -5.56 5.53 12.59
C ASN A 213 -4.84 6.38 11.53
N ALA A 214 -3.50 6.38 11.50
CA ALA A 214 -2.70 7.24 10.62
C ALA A 214 -1.82 6.43 9.67
N THR A 215 -1.78 6.88 8.41
CA THR A 215 -0.84 6.42 7.38
C THR A 215 -0.08 7.62 6.83
N ILE A 216 1.25 7.55 6.84
CA ILE A 216 2.14 8.66 6.48
C ILE A 216 2.97 8.25 5.26
N TYR A 217 2.81 8.95 4.14
CA TYR A 217 3.54 8.68 2.91
C TYR A 217 4.79 9.55 2.83
N ARG A 218 5.94 8.90 2.57
CA ARG A 218 7.25 9.54 2.68
C ARG A 218 8.19 9.08 1.58
N ASP A 219 8.94 10.02 1.01
CA ASP A 219 9.99 9.67 0.06
C ASP A 219 11.20 9.05 0.78
N SER A 220 11.94 8.21 0.06
CA SER A 220 13.14 7.56 0.62
C SER A 220 14.40 8.41 0.56
N ARG A 221 14.41 9.51 -0.22
CA ARG A 221 15.57 10.39 -0.32
C ARG A 221 15.69 11.32 0.89
N GLY A 222 14.59 11.53 1.61
CA GLY A 222 14.50 12.51 2.67
C GLY A 222 14.62 13.93 2.11
N ASP A 223 14.17 14.15 0.87
CA ASP A 223 14.25 15.46 0.22
C ASP A 223 13.58 16.51 1.09
N VAL A 224 14.28 17.61 1.39
CA VAL A 224 13.83 18.70 2.29
C VAL A 224 13.71 18.30 3.77
N VAL A 225 13.20 17.10 4.10
CA VAL A 225 12.97 16.66 5.48
C VAL A 225 14.27 16.39 6.26
N PHE A 226 15.40 16.12 5.60
CA PHE A 226 16.69 16.06 6.31
C PHE A 226 17.06 17.37 7.03
N LEU A 227 16.51 18.50 6.55
CA LEU A 227 16.72 19.83 7.15
C LEU A 227 16.04 19.98 8.53
N ASP A 228 15.19 19.03 8.93
CA ASP A 228 14.55 19.05 10.26
C ASP A 228 15.46 18.55 11.40
N GLY A 229 16.69 18.14 11.07
CA GLY A 229 17.69 17.65 12.02
C GLY A 229 17.42 16.24 12.55
N ASN A 230 16.37 15.58 12.08
CA ASN A 230 15.92 14.25 12.52
C ASN A 230 15.81 13.26 11.36
N ASN A 231 16.39 13.58 10.21
CA ASN A 231 16.28 12.80 8.97
C ASN A 231 14.82 12.60 8.53
N GLY A 232 13.93 13.47 9.00
CA GLY A 232 12.49 13.34 8.84
C GLY A 232 11.85 12.16 9.58
N ASP A 233 12.44 11.59 10.62
CA ASP A 233 11.77 10.50 11.33
C ASP A 233 10.31 10.83 11.74
N VAL A 234 9.41 9.86 11.58
CA VAL A 234 7.97 9.99 11.84
C VAL A 234 7.58 8.92 12.85
N PRO A 235 7.57 9.23 14.16
CA PRO A 235 7.41 8.23 15.22
C PRO A 235 5.93 7.90 15.54
N TYR A 236 5.02 8.08 14.58
CA TYR A 236 3.61 7.75 14.71
C TYR A 236 3.01 7.30 13.39
N GLY A 237 1.94 6.51 13.48
CA GLY A 237 1.25 5.98 12.31
C GLY A 237 2.04 4.92 11.56
N GLN A 238 1.41 4.36 10.54
CA GLN A 238 2.09 3.49 9.58
C GLN A 238 2.81 4.33 8.53
N THR A 239 4.14 4.25 8.49
CA THR A 239 4.92 4.94 7.45
C THR A 239 5.01 4.09 6.19
N MET A 240 4.63 4.68 5.04
CA MET A 240 4.76 4.10 3.71
C MET A 240 5.88 4.83 2.96
N ARG A 241 7.03 4.16 2.79
CA ARG A 241 8.17 4.73 2.06
C ARG A 241 8.12 4.39 0.58
N PHE A 242 8.56 5.31 -0.26
CA PHE A 242 8.69 5.08 -1.68
C PHE A 242 9.92 5.76 -2.27
N GLU A 243 10.55 5.10 -3.23
CA GLU A 243 11.65 5.67 -3.99
C GLU A 243 11.13 6.65 -5.03
N VAL A 244 11.84 7.76 -5.19
CA VAL A 244 11.46 8.83 -6.10
C VAL A 244 12.27 8.70 -7.38
N GLU A 245 11.58 8.73 -8.50
CA GLU A 245 12.20 8.72 -9.83
C GLU A 245 13.14 9.94 -9.99
N GLU A 246 14.23 9.75 -10.72
CA GLU A 246 15.23 10.79 -10.94
C GLU A 246 14.58 12.02 -11.60
N GLY A 247 14.92 13.22 -11.09
CA GLY A 247 14.37 14.48 -11.60
C GLY A 247 12.97 14.86 -11.10
N GLN A 248 12.25 13.97 -10.38
CA GLN A 248 10.99 14.32 -9.73
C GLN A 248 11.20 14.96 -8.37
N ASP A 249 10.30 15.84 -7.96
CA ASP A 249 10.25 16.40 -6.61
C ASP A 249 9.77 15.32 -5.62
N GLY A 250 10.61 14.94 -4.64
CA GLY A 250 10.24 13.96 -3.62
C GLY A 250 9.30 14.51 -2.56
N HIS A 251 9.42 15.80 -2.24
CA HIS A 251 8.72 16.45 -1.13
C HIS A 251 7.37 17.02 -1.57
N SER A 252 6.54 16.15 -2.17
CA SER A 252 5.26 16.55 -2.74
C SER A 252 4.19 15.48 -2.58
N PRO A 253 2.93 15.85 -2.29
CA PRO A 253 1.81 14.90 -2.30
C PRO A 253 1.58 14.30 -3.70
N ARG A 254 2.16 14.90 -4.76
CA ARG A 254 2.06 14.40 -6.14
C ARG A 254 2.93 13.17 -6.40
N THR A 255 3.96 12.94 -5.61
CA THR A 255 5.00 11.95 -5.93
C THR A 255 4.63 10.51 -5.64
N PRO A 256 3.96 10.15 -4.51
CA PRO A 256 3.59 8.77 -4.29
C PRO A 256 2.59 8.29 -5.34
N VAL A 257 2.86 7.13 -5.94
CA VAL A 257 1.91 6.45 -6.81
C VAL A 257 1.16 5.43 -5.97
N MET A 258 -0.15 5.60 -5.91
CA MET A 258 -1.01 4.92 -4.93
C MET A 258 -2.12 4.14 -5.62
N LYS A 259 -2.52 3.03 -4.99
CA LYS A 259 -3.63 2.17 -5.39
C LYS A 259 -4.50 1.90 -4.16
N GLY A 260 -5.59 2.65 -4.02
CA GLY A 260 -6.43 2.62 -2.81
C GLY A 260 -5.70 3.14 -1.58
N ASN A 261 -5.58 2.32 -0.53
CA ASN A 261 -4.94 2.63 0.76
C ASN A 261 -3.47 2.19 0.84
N LYS A 262 -2.81 1.98 -0.31
CA LYS A 262 -1.43 1.47 -0.39
C LYS A 262 -0.66 2.13 -1.54
N LEU A 263 0.66 1.97 -1.54
CA LEU A 263 1.50 2.26 -2.69
C LEU A 263 1.20 1.26 -3.84
N ASP A 264 1.27 1.73 -5.08
CA ASP A 264 1.12 0.87 -6.25
C ASP A 264 2.44 0.10 -6.51
N VAL A 265 2.62 -1.00 -5.78
CA VAL A 265 3.84 -1.82 -5.83
C VAL A 265 4.20 -2.25 -7.26
N ASP A 266 3.20 -2.53 -8.11
CA ASP A 266 3.42 -2.91 -9.51
C ASP A 266 4.05 -1.77 -10.32
N TYR A 267 3.62 -0.52 -10.08
CA TYR A 267 4.21 0.67 -10.70
C TYR A 267 5.71 0.79 -10.37
N TYR A 268 6.05 0.68 -9.09
CA TYR A 268 7.42 0.83 -8.59
C TYR A 268 8.31 -0.32 -9.07
N TYR A 269 7.83 -1.56 -8.96
CA TYR A 269 8.57 -2.74 -9.40
C TYR A 269 8.90 -2.71 -10.89
N LYS A 270 7.95 -2.31 -11.75
CA LYS A 270 8.19 -2.16 -13.20
C LYS A 270 9.25 -1.11 -13.56
N ARG A 271 9.56 -0.21 -12.62
CA ARG A 271 10.53 0.89 -12.78
C ARG A 271 11.84 0.65 -12.03
N ASN A 272 12.02 -0.52 -11.41
CA ASN A 272 13.16 -0.83 -10.55
C ASN A 272 13.33 0.19 -9.39
N LEU A 273 12.21 0.67 -8.87
CA LEU A 273 12.14 1.58 -7.72
C LEU A 273 11.63 0.81 -6.51
N PHE A 274 12.20 1.04 -5.33
CA PHE A 274 11.70 0.44 -4.10
C PHE A 274 10.45 1.15 -3.56
N ALA A 275 9.58 0.39 -2.91
CA ALA A 275 8.41 0.90 -2.20
C ALA A 275 8.03 -0.06 -1.06
N THR A 276 7.52 0.48 0.04
CA THR A 276 6.97 -0.32 1.14
C THR A 276 5.87 -1.25 0.62
N GLY A 277 5.91 -2.51 1.05
CA GLY A 277 4.96 -3.54 0.63
C GLY A 277 5.44 -4.42 -0.53
N MET A 278 6.72 -4.35 -0.91
CA MET A 278 7.31 -5.29 -1.87
C MET A 278 7.63 -6.64 -1.23
N THR A 279 7.46 -7.71 -2.00
CA THR A 279 7.88 -9.06 -1.60
C THR A 279 9.40 -9.22 -1.72
N GLU A 280 9.97 -10.22 -1.05
CA GLU A 280 11.41 -10.50 -1.12
C GLU A 280 11.87 -10.71 -2.58
N LYS A 281 11.10 -11.43 -3.38
CA LYS A 281 11.42 -11.67 -4.79
C LYS A 281 11.46 -10.39 -5.62
N GLN A 282 10.52 -9.47 -5.37
CA GLN A 282 10.51 -8.17 -6.04
C GLN A 282 11.74 -7.35 -5.64
N VAL A 283 12.03 -7.28 -4.34
CA VAL A 283 13.19 -6.53 -3.81
C VAL A 283 14.50 -7.06 -4.39
N ARG A 284 14.71 -8.38 -4.37
CA ARG A 284 15.95 -9.00 -4.88
C ARG A 284 16.18 -8.70 -6.36
N LYS A 285 15.14 -8.75 -7.18
CA LYS A 285 15.26 -8.44 -8.61
C LYS A 285 15.61 -6.98 -8.87
N ILE A 286 15.03 -6.06 -8.10
CA ILE A 286 15.38 -4.64 -8.17
C ILE A 286 16.83 -4.43 -7.69
N ALA A 287 17.22 -5.11 -6.60
CA ALA A 287 18.58 -5.06 -6.07
C ALA A 287 19.63 -5.55 -7.08
N GLU A 288 19.36 -6.66 -7.77
CA GLU A 288 20.19 -7.15 -8.88
C GLU A 288 20.34 -6.13 -10.00
N TYR A 289 19.23 -5.50 -10.41
CA TYR A 289 19.24 -4.44 -11.41
C TYR A 289 20.11 -3.26 -10.95
N LYS A 290 19.84 -2.72 -9.75
CA LYS A 290 20.56 -1.57 -9.20
C LYS A 290 22.06 -1.86 -9.08
N ALA A 291 22.43 -3.02 -8.54
CA ALA A 291 23.81 -3.49 -8.44
C ALA A 291 24.52 -3.57 -9.81
N LYS A 292 23.85 -4.14 -10.82
CA LYS A 292 24.40 -4.25 -12.18
C LYS A 292 24.55 -2.89 -12.87
N THR A 293 23.65 -1.95 -12.61
CA THR A 293 23.65 -0.62 -13.22
C THR A 293 24.50 0.40 -12.46
N TYR A 294 24.97 0.06 -11.26
CA TYR A 294 25.77 0.95 -10.44
C TYR A 294 27.08 1.30 -11.16
N LYS A 295 27.29 2.59 -11.41
CA LYS A 295 28.55 3.11 -11.96
C LYS A 295 29.29 3.84 -10.85
N VAL A 296 30.45 3.32 -10.47
CA VAL A 296 31.35 3.99 -9.52
C VAL A 296 31.73 5.35 -10.08
N ASN A 297 31.41 6.42 -9.36
CA ASN A 297 31.91 7.74 -9.71
C ASN A 297 33.32 7.91 -9.13
N VAL A 298 34.32 7.53 -9.92
CA VAL A 298 35.74 7.58 -9.55
C VAL A 298 36.24 8.96 -9.11
N ALA A 299 35.55 10.06 -9.46
CA ALA A 299 35.93 11.41 -9.04
C ALA A 299 35.50 11.76 -7.60
N ILE A 300 34.57 11.01 -7.00
CA ILE A 300 34.01 11.27 -5.66
C ILE A 300 34.04 10.01 -4.79
N ALA A 301 34.60 8.91 -5.29
CA ALA A 301 34.66 7.64 -4.60
C ALA A 301 35.48 7.79 -3.31
N ASN A 302 34.81 7.71 -2.17
CA ASN A 302 35.46 7.45 -0.90
C ASN A 302 35.99 6.01 -0.95
N TYR A 303 37.27 5.86 -1.28
CA TYR A 303 37.99 4.60 -1.45
C TYR A 303 37.59 3.57 -0.38
N GLY A 304 36.70 2.64 -0.74
CA GLY A 304 36.23 1.52 0.09
C GLY A 304 34.73 1.50 0.45
N LEU A 305 34.03 2.64 0.49
CA LEU A 305 32.62 2.71 0.95
C LEU A 305 31.56 2.48 -0.15
N GLU A 306 31.97 2.44 -1.42
CA GLU A 306 31.05 2.24 -2.55
C GLU A 306 31.21 0.87 -3.23
N MET A 307 32.14 0.04 -2.75
CA MET A 307 32.42 -1.28 -3.30
C MET A 307 31.31 -2.29 -2.99
N ASP A 308 30.50 -2.07 -1.97
CA ASP A 308 29.35 -2.92 -1.63
C ASP A 308 28.11 -2.62 -2.48
N LYS A 309 27.99 -1.42 -3.05
CA LYS A 309 26.90 -1.00 -3.94
C LYS A 309 26.85 -1.72 -5.28
N VAL A 310 27.85 -2.55 -5.59
CA VAL A 310 27.83 -3.48 -6.74
C VAL A 310 27.25 -4.85 -6.37
N THR A 311 26.84 -5.04 -5.11
CA THR A 311 26.21 -6.28 -4.63
C THR A 311 24.72 -6.08 -4.44
N PRO A 312 23.87 -7.04 -4.85
CA PRO A 312 22.43 -7.01 -4.56
C PRO A 312 22.15 -6.93 -3.05
N GLU A 313 22.97 -7.59 -2.23
CA GLU A 313 22.80 -7.66 -0.77
C GLU A 313 22.85 -6.29 -0.09
N TYR A 314 23.63 -5.35 -0.62
CA TYR A 314 23.60 -3.96 -0.18
C TYR A 314 22.20 -3.36 -0.30
N TYR A 315 21.59 -3.45 -1.48
CA TYR A 315 20.26 -2.87 -1.72
C TYR A 315 19.15 -3.60 -0.98
N VAL A 316 19.27 -4.91 -0.77
CA VAL A 316 18.33 -5.68 0.07
C VAL A 316 18.37 -5.17 1.51
N ARG A 317 19.57 -4.91 2.06
CA ARG A 317 19.72 -4.36 3.40
C ARG A 317 19.18 -2.93 3.51
N GLU A 318 19.48 -2.08 2.53
CA GLU A 318 18.93 -0.72 2.47
C GLU A 318 17.40 -0.74 2.34
N TYR A 319 16.83 -1.70 1.59
CA TYR A 319 15.39 -1.88 1.52
C TYR A 319 14.80 -2.17 2.91
N LEU A 320 15.32 -3.18 3.62
CA LEU A 320 14.81 -3.57 4.93
C LEU A 320 14.92 -2.43 5.95
N LYS A 321 16.01 -1.66 5.88
CA LYS A 321 16.25 -0.51 6.76
C LYS A 321 15.28 0.65 6.50
N GLU A 322 15.06 1.00 5.24
CA GLU A 322 14.32 2.22 4.89
C GLU A 322 12.82 1.96 4.66
N TYR A 323 12.44 0.81 4.09
CA TYR A 323 11.07 0.52 3.64
C TYR A 323 10.31 -0.48 4.53
N GLY A 324 11.02 -1.18 5.41
CA GLY A 324 10.48 -2.17 6.34
C GLY A 324 10.55 -3.61 5.83
N ASP A 325 9.87 -4.51 6.54
CA ASP A 325 9.86 -5.94 6.24
C ASP A 325 9.29 -6.25 4.85
N PHE A 326 9.71 -7.39 4.28
CA PHE A 326 9.11 -7.88 3.05
C PHE A 326 7.62 -8.19 3.24
N ALA A 327 6.82 -7.80 2.26
CA ALA A 327 5.46 -8.31 2.19
C ALA A 327 5.50 -9.83 2.00
N PRO A 328 4.56 -10.57 2.62
CA PRO A 328 4.46 -12.00 2.39
C PRO A 328 4.25 -12.27 0.90
N GLU A 329 4.93 -13.28 0.38
CA GLU A 329 4.62 -13.78 -0.97
C GLU A 329 3.16 -14.24 -0.99
N PRO A 330 2.38 -13.87 -2.02
CA PRO A 330 0.99 -14.31 -2.14
C PRO A 330 0.93 -15.83 -2.10
N SER A 331 0.03 -16.39 -1.28
CA SER A 331 -0.24 -17.83 -1.31
C SER A 331 -0.79 -18.23 -2.68
N LYS A 332 -0.77 -19.53 -2.99
CA LYS A 332 -1.42 -20.02 -4.22
C LYS A 332 -2.91 -19.67 -4.24
N GLN A 333 -3.58 -19.67 -3.09
CA GLN A 333 -4.96 -19.20 -2.98
C GLN A 333 -5.10 -17.70 -3.30
N ASP A 334 -4.19 -16.85 -2.80
CA ASP A 334 -4.19 -15.42 -3.11
C ASP A 334 -4.00 -15.18 -4.61
N LEU A 335 -3.06 -15.88 -5.24
CA LEU A 335 -2.83 -15.80 -6.68
C LEU A 335 -4.06 -16.24 -7.48
N ILE A 336 -4.77 -17.29 -7.05
CA ILE A 336 -6.02 -17.71 -7.68
C ILE A 336 -7.08 -16.60 -7.57
N ALA A 337 -7.24 -15.99 -6.40
CA ALA A 337 -8.20 -14.91 -6.18
C ALA A 337 -7.86 -13.67 -7.03
N ILE A 338 -6.59 -13.27 -7.05
CA ILE A 338 -6.08 -12.17 -7.88
C ILE A 338 -6.34 -12.45 -9.36
N ASN A 339 -6.00 -13.65 -9.84
CA ASN A 339 -6.20 -14.00 -11.24
C ASN A 339 -7.68 -14.02 -11.64
N ARG A 340 -8.57 -14.53 -10.78
CA ARG A 340 -10.02 -14.51 -11.03
C ARG A 340 -10.54 -13.07 -11.20
N LYS A 341 -10.14 -12.18 -10.29
CA LYS A 341 -10.47 -10.75 -10.42
C LYS A 341 -9.92 -10.15 -11.71
N TYR A 342 -8.68 -10.49 -12.06
CA TYR A 342 -8.07 -9.98 -13.29
C TYR A 342 -8.76 -10.52 -14.55
N ILE A 343 -9.18 -11.79 -14.55
CA ILE A 343 -10.01 -12.38 -15.62
C ILE A 343 -11.31 -11.60 -15.80
N ASP A 344 -11.98 -11.20 -14.71
CA ASP A 344 -13.19 -10.38 -14.77
C ASP A 344 -12.91 -8.97 -15.37
N GLU A 345 -11.79 -8.35 -14.98
CA GLU A 345 -11.34 -7.06 -15.51
C GLU A 345 -10.98 -7.15 -17.01
N LEU A 346 -10.33 -8.23 -17.44
CA LEU A 346 -10.04 -8.51 -18.85
C LEU A 346 -11.33 -8.72 -19.65
N HIS A 347 -12.30 -9.47 -19.11
CA HIS A 347 -13.62 -9.62 -19.72
C HIS A 347 -14.34 -8.28 -19.87
N ALA A 348 -14.27 -7.40 -18.86
CA ALA A 348 -14.83 -6.05 -18.95
C ALA A 348 -14.14 -5.23 -20.05
N SER A 349 -12.81 -5.23 -20.08
CA SER A 349 -11.99 -4.49 -21.05
C SER A 349 -12.20 -4.97 -22.49
N LEU A 350 -12.42 -6.28 -22.69
CA LEU A 350 -12.67 -6.87 -24.01
C LEU A 350 -14.00 -6.41 -24.63
N ARG A 351 -15.01 -6.04 -23.83
CA ARG A 351 -16.31 -5.57 -24.34
C ARG A 351 -16.21 -4.23 -25.06
N THR A 352 -15.25 -3.40 -24.68
CA THR A 352 -15.08 -2.04 -25.19
C THR A 352 -13.86 -1.86 -26.09
N SER A 353 -13.07 -2.92 -26.31
CA SER A 353 -11.83 -2.86 -27.11
C SER A 353 -12.04 -3.34 -28.54
N SER A 354 -11.27 -2.78 -29.48
CA SER A 354 -11.26 -3.11 -30.91
C SER A 354 -9.83 -3.23 -31.44
N GLY A 355 -9.67 -3.82 -32.64
CA GLY A 355 -8.37 -3.99 -33.31
C GLY A 355 -7.35 -4.77 -32.47
N ASP A 356 -6.09 -4.41 -32.59
CA ASP A 356 -4.92 -5.07 -31.96
C ASP A 356 -5.08 -5.19 -30.44
N LYS A 357 -5.60 -4.14 -29.80
CA LYS A 357 -5.87 -4.15 -28.34
C LYS A 357 -6.80 -5.29 -27.94
N LYS A 358 -7.81 -5.61 -28.77
CA LYS A 358 -8.73 -6.72 -28.50
C LYS A 358 -8.01 -8.07 -28.58
N ILE A 359 -7.00 -8.19 -29.44
CA ILE A 359 -6.23 -9.42 -29.64
C ILE A 359 -5.28 -9.63 -28.46
N SER A 360 -4.51 -8.61 -28.06
CA SER A 360 -3.64 -8.69 -26.88
C SER A 360 -4.43 -9.02 -25.61
N LEU A 361 -5.60 -8.40 -25.41
CA LEU A 361 -6.45 -8.70 -24.26
C LEU A 361 -7.02 -10.14 -24.29
N ARG A 362 -7.25 -10.72 -25.47
CA ARG A 362 -7.70 -12.12 -25.61
C ARG A 362 -6.57 -13.10 -25.28
N GLU A 363 -5.37 -12.83 -25.79
CA GLU A 363 -4.18 -13.61 -25.44
C GLU A 363 -3.97 -13.60 -23.92
N GLU A 364 -3.97 -12.42 -23.31
CA GLU A 364 -3.75 -12.25 -21.88
C GLU A 364 -4.80 -12.99 -21.05
N LEU A 365 -6.08 -12.89 -21.44
CA LEU A 365 -7.16 -13.65 -20.81
C LEU A 365 -6.92 -15.16 -20.82
N VAL A 366 -6.50 -15.71 -21.96
CA VAL A 366 -6.22 -17.15 -22.09
C VAL A 366 -5.02 -17.56 -21.24
N ARG A 367 -3.95 -16.76 -21.22
CA ARG A 367 -2.76 -17.04 -20.39
C ARG A 367 -3.06 -16.97 -18.89
N THR A 368 -3.79 -15.95 -18.43
CA THR A 368 -4.19 -15.84 -17.02
C THR A 368 -5.12 -17.00 -16.63
N SER A 369 -6.02 -17.42 -17.52
CA SER A 369 -6.88 -18.59 -17.28
C SER A 369 -6.06 -19.88 -17.14
N ALA A 370 -5.06 -20.09 -18.01
CA ALA A 370 -4.16 -21.24 -17.94
C ALA A 370 -3.38 -21.29 -16.61
N GLN A 371 -2.81 -20.15 -16.18
CA GLN A 371 -2.11 -20.06 -14.90
C GLN A 371 -3.03 -20.35 -13.71
N THR A 372 -4.27 -19.86 -13.75
CA THR A 372 -5.27 -20.09 -12.70
C THR A 372 -5.63 -21.56 -12.57
N VAL A 373 -5.83 -22.25 -13.70
CA VAL A 373 -6.09 -23.69 -13.76
C VAL A 373 -4.95 -24.48 -13.12
N GLN A 374 -3.70 -24.14 -13.46
CA GLN A 374 -2.52 -24.81 -12.89
C GLN A 374 -2.45 -24.62 -11.37
N LEU A 375 -2.61 -23.38 -10.88
CA LEU A 375 -2.58 -23.09 -9.45
C LEU A 375 -3.69 -23.83 -8.69
N GLN A 376 -4.92 -23.84 -9.23
CA GLN A 376 -6.05 -24.53 -8.61
C GLN A 376 -5.80 -26.04 -8.49
N ALA A 377 -5.16 -26.63 -9.50
CA ALA A 377 -4.82 -28.05 -9.51
C ALA A 377 -3.74 -28.41 -8.48
N GLU A 378 -2.74 -27.54 -8.32
CA GLU A 378 -1.71 -27.69 -7.29
C GLU A 378 -2.27 -27.54 -5.88
N VAL A 379 -3.17 -26.59 -5.65
CA VAL A 379 -3.87 -26.40 -4.36
C VAL A 379 -4.70 -27.63 -4.04
N TYR A 380 -5.49 -28.13 -5.00
CA TYR A 380 -6.32 -29.32 -4.79
C TYR A 380 -5.49 -30.57 -4.44
N GLU A 381 -4.39 -30.81 -5.15
CA GLU A 381 -3.50 -31.95 -4.84
C GLU A 381 -2.96 -31.84 -3.41
N GLN A 382 -2.54 -30.64 -3.00
CA GLN A 382 -2.02 -30.41 -1.65
C GLN A 382 -3.09 -30.59 -0.58
N GLU A 383 -4.31 -30.10 -0.79
CA GLU A 383 -5.43 -30.28 0.14
C GLU A 383 -5.75 -31.77 0.38
N ILE A 384 -5.68 -32.61 -0.65
CA ILE A 384 -5.88 -34.06 -0.50
C ILE A 384 -4.75 -34.69 0.32
N LYS A 385 -3.49 -34.30 0.06
CA LYS A 385 -2.33 -34.77 0.84
C LYS A 385 -2.47 -34.40 2.32
N ASP A 386 -2.86 -33.16 2.60
CA ASP A 386 -2.99 -32.67 3.97
C ASP A 386 -4.14 -33.35 4.72
N LYS A 387 -5.29 -33.59 4.05
CA LYS A 387 -6.42 -34.34 4.63
C LYS A 387 -6.04 -35.77 4.98
N ILE A 388 -5.34 -36.48 4.08
CA ILE A 388 -4.86 -37.84 4.33
C ILE A 388 -3.89 -37.86 5.51
N LYS A 389 -2.91 -36.95 5.53
CA LYS A 389 -1.94 -36.83 6.62
C LYS A 389 -2.64 -36.57 7.95
N SER A 390 -3.59 -35.63 7.99
CA SER A 390 -4.35 -35.30 9.20
C SER A 390 -5.19 -36.49 9.70
N ALA A 391 -5.87 -37.21 8.79
CA ALA A 391 -6.64 -38.40 9.14
C ALA A 391 -5.74 -39.52 9.67
N LYS A 392 -4.60 -39.78 9.02
CA LYS A 392 -3.64 -40.81 9.45
C LYS A 392 -3.09 -40.52 10.85
N SER A 393 -2.64 -39.29 11.10
CA SER A 393 -2.20 -38.86 12.43
C SER A 393 -3.30 -38.94 13.49
N SER A 394 -4.56 -38.69 13.12
CA SER A 394 -5.69 -38.86 14.04
C SER A 394 -5.88 -40.33 14.43
N VAL A 395 -5.79 -41.27 13.48
CA VAL A 395 -5.89 -42.70 13.77
C VAL A 395 -4.71 -43.16 14.65
N GLU A 396 -3.48 -42.73 14.34
CA GLU A 396 -2.30 -43.02 15.16
C GLU A 396 -2.48 -42.58 16.62
N ASN A 397 -3.00 -41.37 16.83
CA ASN A 397 -3.26 -40.85 18.17
C ASN A 397 -4.34 -41.65 18.90
N HIS A 398 -5.46 -42.00 18.24
CA HIS A 398 -6.52 -42.81 18.88
C HIS A 398 -6.02 -44.20 19.26
N ILE A 399 -5.19 -44.84 18.42
CA ILE A 399 -4.56 -46.12 18.75
C ILE A 399 -3.70 -45.96 19.99
N LYS A 400 -2.84 -44.94 20.03
CA LYS A 400 -1.98 -44.68 21.18
C LYS A 400 -2.78 -44.47 22.47
N GLU A 401 -3.79 -43.59 22.43
CA GLU A 401 -4.65 -43.30 23.59
C GLU A 401 -5.35 -44.55 24.11
N LEU A 402 -5.89 -45.39 23.21
CA LEU A 402 -6.55 -46.63 23.59
C LEU A 402 -5.57 -47.66 24.18
N ARG A 403 -4.35 -47.74 23.65
CA ARG A 403 -3.30 -48.60 24.22
C ARG A 403 -2.89 -48.13 25.62
N ASP A 404 -2.64 -46.83 25.80
CA ASP A 404 -2.28 -46.24 27.10
C ASP A 404 -3.39 -46.49 28.15
N ALA A 405 -4.66 -46.35 27.74
CA ALA A 405 -5.81 -46.66 28.58
C ALA A 405 -5.89 -48.15 28.95
N ALA A 406 -5.67 -49.05 27.99
CA ALA A 406 -5.67 -50.49 28.24
C ALA A 406 -4.57 -50.89 29.23
N TYR A 407 -3.35 -50.35 29.08
CA TYR A 407 -2.26 -50.54 30.02
C TYR A 407 -2.56 -50.03 31.43
N THR A 408 -3.31 -48.92 31.53
CA THR A 408 -3.73 -48.37 32.82
C THR A 408 -4.76 -49.26 33.52
N LEU A 409 -5.67 -49.88 32.77
CA LEU A 409 -6.78 -50.68 33.30
C LEU A 409 -6.42 -52.15 33.59
N ALA A 410 -5.35 -52.66 32.98
CA ALA A 410 -4.96 -54.06 33.04
C ALA A 410 -4.22 -54.45 34.34
N HIS A 411 -4.82 -54.20 35.51
CA HIS A 411 -4.19 -54.41 36.82
C HIS A 411 -3.87 -55.88 37.17
N ASN A 412 -4.46 -56.85 36.46
CA ASN A 412 -4.30 -58.28 36.73
C ASN A 412 -3.72 -59.07 35.54
N LEU A 413 -3.28 -58.39 34.47
CA LEU A 413 -2.70 -59.03 33.30
C LEU A 413 -1.19 -58.72 33.26
N SER A 414 -0.41 -59.68 32.80
CA SER A 414 0.97 -59.46 32.43
C SER A 414 1.08 -58.58 31.17
N ALA A 415 2.23 -57.95 30.95
CA ALA A 415 2.47 -57.15 29.75
C ALA A 415 2.24 -57.97 28.45
N ASP A 416 2.61 -59.25 28.44
CA ASP A 416 2.43 -60.14 27.30
C ASP A 416 0.95 -60.43 27.01
N GLU A 417 0.12 -60.58 28.05
CA GLU A 417 -1.33 -60.76 27.89
C GLU A 417 -2.01 -59.48 27.37
N VAL A 418 -1.57 -58.30 27.84
CA VAL A 418 -2.06 -57.00 27.35
C VAL A 418 -1.67 -56.80 25.88
N GLU A 419 -0.42 -57.07 25.51
CA GLU A 419 0.02 -57.01 24.11
C GLU A 419 -0.71 -58.01 23.21
N GLY A 420 -0.98 -59.22 23.72
CA GLY A 420 -1.81 -60.19 23.01
C GLY A 420 -3.20 -59.65 22.67
N LEU A 421 -3.86 -58.99 23.63
CA LEU A 421 -5.17 -58.36 23.43
C LEU A 421 -5.12 -57.14 22.50
N LEU A 422 -4.04 -56.37 22.53
CA LEU A 422 -3.87 -55.16 21.72
C LEU A 422 -3.21 -55.43 20.36
N SER A 423 -2.91 -56.68 20.03
CA SER A 423 -2.19 -57.06 18.81
C SER A 423 -2.93 -56.67 17.52
N GLU A 424 -4.27 -56.69 17.54
CA GLU A 424 -5.10 -56.23 16.43
C GLU A 424 -5.28 -54.70 16.38
N LEU A 425 -4.92 -53.99 17.45
CA LEU A 425 -4.99 -52.53 17.54
C LEU A 425 -3.67 -51.91 17.07
N SER A 426 -3.49 -51.88 15.75
CA SER A 426 -2.28 -51.36 15.10
C SER A 426 -2.63 -50.55 13.85
N MET A 427 -1.69 -49.74 13.34
CA MET A 427 -1.94 -48.97 12.13
C MET A 427 -2.15 -49.84 10.89
N SER A 428 -1.51 -51.00 10.80
CA SER A 428 -1.64 -51.89 9.64
C SER A 428 -3.03 -52.51 9.50
N THR A 429 -3.79 -52.59 10.60
CA THR A 429 -5.20 -53.06 10.60
C THR A 429 -6.18 -51.90 10.51
N ALA A 430 -5.89 -50.77 11.16
CA ALA A 430 -6.78 -49.61 11.23
C ALA A 430 -6.72 -48.69 9.99
N TRP A 431 -5.66 -48.78 9.20
CA TRP A 431 -5.43 -47.90 8.05
C TRP A 431 -5.23 -48.68 6.75
N ASN A 432 -5.89 -48.22 5.68
CA ASN A 432 -5.79 -48.86 4.37
C ASN A 432 -4.78 -48.11 3.50
N ASP A 433 -3.51 -48.53 3.55
CA ASP A 433 -2.43 -47.94 2.74
C ASP A 433 -2.70 -48.04 1.23
N GLY A 434 -3.41 -49.08 0.76
CA GLY A 434 -3.82 -49.19 -0.64
C GLY A 434 -4.83 -48.11 -1.06
N LYS A 435 -5.76 -47.77 -0.17
CA LYS A 435 -6.73 -46.68 -0.39
C LYS A 435 -6.06 -45.31 -0.33
N GLU A 436 -5.12 -45.13 0.59
CA GLU A 436 -4.26 -43.94 0.64
C GLU A 436 -3.51 -43.75 -0.69
N ALA A 437 -2.77 -44.77 -1.13
CA ALA A 437 -1.96 -44.71 -2.35
C ALA A 437 -2.81 -44.43 -3.59
N SER A 438 -3.96 -45.09 -3.73
CA SER A 438 -4.88 -44.85 -4.86
C SER A 438 -5.53 -43.46 -4.84
N THR A 439 -5.82 -42.92 -3.66
CA THR A 439 -6.36 -41.56 -3.50
C THR A 439 -5.32 -40.50 -3.87
N LEU A 440 -4.07 -40.67 -3.38
CA LEU A 440 -2.95 -39.80 -3.75
C LEU A 440 -2.66 -39.85 -5.26
N ALA A 441 -2.63 -41.05 -5.85
CA ALA A 441 -2.45 -41.22 -7.29
C ALA A 441 -3.55 -40.53 -8.11
N SER A 442 -4.80 -40.61 -7.64
CA SER A 442 -5.94 -39.93 -8.29
C SER A 442 -5.79 -38.40 -8.22
N ALA A 443 -5.36 -37.85 -7.09
CA ALA A 443 -5.12 -36.41 -6.94
C ALA A 443 -3.96 -35.93 -7.84
N SER A 444 -2.87 -36.69 -7.93
CA SER A 444 -1.76 -36.37 -8.85
C SER A 444 -2.18 -36.51 -10.32
N SER A 445 -3.01 -37.50 -10.67
CA SER A 445 -3.57 -37.65 -12.02
C SER A 445 -4.46 -36.48 -12.43
N TYR A 446 -5.32 -36.01 -11.51
CA TYR A 446 -6.11 -34.80 -11.70
C TYR A 446 -5.20 -33.59 -11.96
N LYS A 447 -4.17 -33.37 -11.13
CA LYS A 447 -3.22 -32.28 -11.34
C LYS A 447 -2.55 -32.35 -12.72
N ASN A 448 -2.05 -33.52 -13.11
CA ASN A 448 -1.40 -33.70 -14.42
C ASN A 448 -2.36 -33.39 -15.57
N THR A 449 -3.62 -33.82 -15.46
CA THR A 449 -4.67 -33.51 -16.43
C THR A 449 -4.87 -31.99 -16.56
N MET A 450 -5.01 -31.29 -15.43
CA MET A 450 -5.19 -29.83 -15.44
C MET A 450 -3.95 -29.09 -15.95
N THR A 451 -2.74 -29.55 -15.64
CA THR A 451 -1.49 -29.00 -16.20
C THR A 451 -1.44 -29.15 -17.72
N ASN A 452 -1.88 -30.30 -18.25
CA ASN A 452 -1.98 -30.50 -19.70
C ASN A 452 -3.00 -29.55 -20.34
N ILE A 453 -4.15 -29.33 -19.69
CA ILE A 453 -5.15 -28.34 -20.13
C ILE A 453 -4.55 -26.94 -20.15
N ALA A 454 -3.86 -26.52 -19.08
CA ALA A 454 -3.16 -25.24 -19.03
C ALA A 454 -2.11 -25.10 -20.13
N GLY A 455 -1.34 -26.16 -20.41
CA GLY A 455 -0.40 -26.20 -21.54
C GLY A 455 -1.08 -26.00 -22.90
N ASN A 456 -2.24 -26.63 -23.12
CA ASN A 456 -3.02 -26.47 -24.34
C ASN A 456 -3.62 -25.05 -24.47
N LEU A 457 -4.06 -24.45 -23.37
CA LEU A 457 -4.50 -23.05 -23.35
C LEU A 457 -3.37 -22.10 -23.71
N ASN A 458 -2.15 -22.30 -23.18
CA ASN A 458 -0.99 -21.50 -23.55
C ASN A 458 -0.67 -21.61 -25.04
N LYS A 459 -0.70 -22.82 -25.62
CA LYS A 459 -0.55 -22.99 -27.08
C LYS A 459 -1.64 -22.28 -27.88
N ALA A 460 -2.88 -22.24 -27.36
CA ALA A 460 -3.96 -21.48 -27.99
C ALA A 460 -3.71 -19.97 -27.92
N ALA A 461 -3.15 -19.46 -26.82
CA ALA A 461 -2.73 -18.07 -26.72
C ALA A 461 -1.62 -17.73 -27.73
N ASP A 462 -0.61 -18.60 -27.87
CA ASP A 462 0.46 -18.42 -28.87
C ASP A 462 -0.11 -18.33 -30.30
N ARG A 463 -1.08 -19.22 -30.63
CA ARG A 463 -1.77 -19.19 -31.93
C ARG A 463 -2.59 -17.92 -32.18
N ILE A 464 -3.16 -17.31 -31.15
CA ILE A 464 -3.88 -16.02 -31.28
C ILE A 464 -2.91 -14.95 -31.78
N VAL A 465 -1.69 -14.91 -31.24
CA VAL A 465 -0.64 -13.97 -31.64
C VAL A 465 -0.14 -14.26 -33.06
N GLU A 466 0.09 -15.53 -33.39
CA GLU A 466 0.57 -15.94 -34.72
C GLU A 466 -0.41 -15.57 -35.85
N ILE A 467 -1.71 -15.85 -35.67
CA ILE A 467 -2.74 -15.54 -36.67
C ILE A 467 -2.83 -14.02 -36.89
N ASP A 468 -2.72 -13.24 -35.82
CA ASP A 468 -2.73 -11.78 -35.90
C ASP A 468 -1.55 -11.24 -36.72
N GLN A 469 -0.33 -11.70 -36.42
CA GLN A 469 0.88 -11.32 -37.16
C GLN A 469 0.78 -11.66 -38.65
N GLN A 470 0.22 -12.84 -38.99
CA GLN A 470 0.00 -13.22 -40.39
C GLN A 470 -1.03 -12.33 -41.08
N GLY A 471 -2.11 -11.96 -40.38
CA GLY A 471 -3.12 -11.03 -40.86
C GLY A 471 -2.53 -9.65 -41.16
N ALA A 472 -1.75 -9.08 -40.24
CA ALA A 472 -1.10 -7.79 -40.41
C ALA A 472 -0.18 -7.74 -41.65
N GLN A 473 0.59 -8.81 -41.90
CA GLN A 473 1.47 -8.91 -43.07
C GLN A 473 0.74 -8.92 -44.42
N ILE A 474 -0.53 -9.34 -44.45
CA ILE A 474 -1.36 -9.30 -45.67
C ILE A 474 -1.75 -7.86 -45.99
N PHE A 475 -2.04 -7.05 -44.96
CA PHE A 475 -2.41 -5.63 -45.10
C PHE A 475 -1.23 -4.70 -45.36
N GLU A 476 0.00 -5.07 -44.96
CA GLU A 476 1.21 -4.31 -45.32
C GLU A 476 1.67 -4.51 -46.77
N LYS A 477 1.20 -5.59 -47.42
CA LYS A 477 1.55 -5.94 -48.82
C LYS A 477 0.46 -5.58 -49.84
N SER A 478 -0.64 -4.99 -49.40
CA SER A 478 -1.73 -4.47 -50.25
C SER A 478 -1.71 -2.95 -50.26
#